data_AF-A0A497BMU7-F1
#
_entry.id   AF-A0A497BMU7-F1
#
_cell.length_a   1.000
_cell.length_b   1.000
_cell.length_c   1.000
_cell.angle_alpha   90.00
_cell.angle_beta   90.00
_cell.angle_gamma   90.00
#
_symmetry.space_group_name_H-M   'P 1'
#
loop_
_entity.id
_entity.type
_entity.pdbx_description
1 polymer ?
#
loop_
_entity_poly.entity_id
_entity_poly.type
_entity_poly.pdbx_seq_one_letter_code
_entity_poly.pdbx_strand_id
1 'polypeptide(L)'
;MLERCDNDRFPYRLQVLRGDTPWITLRTQDRWPAAGRNIFCLREQGPPEPGEVLGEVERVDILAVHERGPRMSVVLDRKRYKRCDFLFLTKPYKRRPGQSYEQIFWLTQRSIQQRRPAFKLVGRRGNSASLIRIDSNERYPWRFPGAATERGPLPAGDYALVDGEDILAVVERKTLDNLLADFGAMPVLHQTLAELASYTHHALVIEAPYADFLNSKKVHHYTASFCARAIAEIQVVHPSLRVVFCENRKVANEWTRHFFSAVSNLGRGASGPGGEGGTGGPEGQQGKIQAKCDYVPWGQSWSVREAPIEWPGSSTSGKQADSICG
;
A
#
# COMPACT_ATOMS: atom_id res chain seq x y z
N MET A 1 22.73 11.75 -2.23
CA MET A 1 23.97 12.54 -2.23
C MET A 1 23.69 13.93 -2.79
N LEU A 2 24.26 14.95 -2.18
CA LEU A 2 24.16 16.34 -2.58
C LEU A 2 25.57 16.88 -2.79
N GLU A 3 25.80 17.50 -3.94
CA GLU A 3 27.08 18.03 -4.39
C GLU A 3 26.91 19.51 -4.72
N ARG A 4 27.97 20.29 -4.54
CA ARG A 4 28.08 21.66 -5.04
C ARG A 4 28.68 21.61 -6.44
N CYS A 5 28.12 22.41 -7.35
CA CYS A 5 28.59 22.56 -8.72
C CYS A 5 28.83 24.04 -9.07
N ASP A 6 29.59 24.26 -10.14
CA ASP A 6 29.93 25.59 -10.64
C ASP A 6 28.84 26.11 -11.60
N ASN A 7 27.67 26.42 -11.04
CA ASN A 7 26.54 26.96 -11.79
C ASN A 7 25.75 27.97 -10.96
N ASP A 8 25.62 29.21 -11.44
CA ASP A 8 24.96 30.29 -10.70
C ASP A 8 23.47 30.04 -10.45
N ARG A 9 22.78 29.41 -11.42
CA ARG A 9 21.33 29.23 -11.37
C ARG A 9 20.92 27.98 -10.60
N PHE A 10 21.73 26.93 -10.68
CA PHE A 10 21.55 25.65 -10.01
C PHE A 10 22.85 25.20 -9.34
N PRO A 11 23.25 25.84 -8.23
CA PRO A 11 24.54 25.63 -7.58
C PRO A 11 24.71 24.27 -6.89
N TYR A 12 23.66 23.42 -6.89
CA TYR A 12 23.72 22.10 -6.30
C TYR A 12 23.21 21.01 -7.23
N ARG A 13 23.89 19.87 -7.19
CA ARG A 13 23.53 18.63 -7.86
C ARG A 13 23.10 17.61 -6.83
N LEU A 14 21.87 17.10 -6.96
CA LEU A 14 21.25 16.16 -6.04
C LEU A 14 21.04 14.82 -6.76
N GLN A 15 21.60 13.77 -6.17
CA GLN A 15 21.45 12.40 -6.64
C GLN A 15 20.70 11.56 -5.62
N VAL A 16 19.66 10.87 -6.07
CA VAL A 16 19.04 9.76 -5.35
C VAL A 16 19.58 8.48 -5.98
N LEU A 17 20.28 7.68 -5.19
CA LEU A 17 20.96 6.47 -5.65
C LEU A 17 20.15 5.23 -5.27
N ARG A 18 20.19 4.20 -6.11
CA ARG A 18 19.71 2.84 -5.79
C ARG A 18 20.91 1.91 -5.85
N GLY A 19 21.44 1.54 -4.68
CA GLY A 19 22.81 1.03 -4.59
C GLY A 19 23.77 2.12 -5.04
N ASP A 20 24.69 1.80 -5.95
CA ASP A 20 25.66 2.74 -6.51
C ASP A 20 25.19 3.43 -7.79
N THR A 21 24.02 3.04 -8.32
CA THR A 21 23.50 3.59 -9.57
C THR A 21 22.60 4.79 -9.30
N PRO A 22 22.83 5.94 -9.98
CA PRO A 22 21.92 7.06 -9.92
C PRO A 22 20.53 6.68 -10.44
N TRP A 23 19.52 6.79 -9.58
CA TRP A 23 18.13 6.59 -9.97
C TRP A 23 17.52 7.90 -10.48
N ILE A 24 17.81 9.01 -9.81
CA ILE A 24 17.51 10.34 -10.34
C ILE A 24 18.61 11.32 -9.98
N THR A 25 18.98 12.13 -10.96
CA THR A 25 19.91 13.25 -10.80
C THR A 25 19.24 14.56 -11.18
N LEU A 26 19.32 15.52 -10.25
CA LEU A 26 18.67 16.81 -10.33
C LEU A 26 19.66 17.94 -10.12
N ARG A 27 19.54 19.01 -10.91
CA ARG A 27 20.14 20.32 -10.62
C ARG A 27 19.14 21.15 -9.84
N THR A 28 19.59 21.73 -8.72
CA THR A 28 18.73 22.36 -7.71
C THR A 28 19.28 23.71 -7.26
N GLN A 29 18.39 24.61 -6.85
CA GLN A 29 18.76 25.99 -6.50
C GLN A 29 19.28 26.15 -5.06
N ASP A 30 19.01 25.17 -4.20
CA ASP A 30 19.38 25.21 -2.78
C ASP A 30 19.59 23.77 -2.26
N ARG A 31 20.28 23.63 -1.13
CA ARG A 31 20.63 22.33 -0.52
C ARG A 31 19.42 21.59 0.03
N TRP A 32 18.39 22.35 0.40
CA TRP A 32 17.15 21.82 0.94
C TRP A 32 16.03 22.87 0.82
N PRO A 33 14.78 22.50 0.49
CA PRO A 33 13.72 23.50 0.37
C PRO A 33 13.45 24.17 1.72
N ALA A 34 13.61 25.48 1.79
CA ALA A 34 13.29 26.27 2.96
C ALA A 34 11.81 26.10 3.38
N ALA A 35 11.51 26.39 4.64
CA ALA A 35 10.16 26.29 5.18
C ALA A 35 9.14 27.06 4.29
N GLY A 36 8.16 26.35 3.74
CA GLY A 36 7.11 26.93 2.90
C GLY A 36 7.48 27.19 1.44
N ARG A 37 8.71 26.87 1.03
CA ARG A 37 9.17 26.99 -0.35
C ARG A 37 9.34 25.60 -0.98
N ASN A 38 9.22 25.58 -2.30
CA ASN A 38 9.61 24.44 -3.13
C ASN A 38 10.83 24.87 -3.93
N ILE A 39 11.71 23.92 -4.23
CA ILE A 39 12.80 24.15 -5.17
C ILE A 39 12.37 23.61 -6.53
N PHE A 40 12.53 24.42 -7.57
CA PHE A 40 12.44 23.93 -8.93
C PHE A 40 13.73 23.19 -9.28
N CYS A 41 13.61 22.02 -9.88
CA CYS A 41 14.72 21.16 -10.23
C CYS A 41 14.73 20.92 -11.75
N LEU A 42 15.92 20.84 -12.33
CA LEU A 42 16.12 20.33 -13.68
C LEU A 42 16.63 18.90 -13.62
N ARG A 43 16.07 18.02 -14.44
CA ARG A 43 16.63 16.69 -14.65
C ARG A 43 17.93 16.81 -15.41
N GLU A 44 18.97 16.19 -14.88
CA GLU A 44 20.22 16.04 -15.59
C GLU A 44 20.09 14.87 -16.59
N GLN A 45 20.46 15.10 -17.86
CA GLN A 45 20.27 14.14 -18.96
C GLN A 45 21.55 13.35 -19.30
N GLY A 46 22.67 13.66 -18.65
CA GLY A 46 23.97 13.05 -18.94
C GLY A 46 24.95 13.27 -17.79
N PRO A 47 26.18 12.75 -17.89
CA PRO A 47 27.21 13.01 -16.89
C PRO A 47 27.53 14.52 -16.80
N PRO A 48 28.16 14.96 -15.69
CA PRO A 48 28.71 16.31 -15.57
C PRO A 48 29.60 16.66 -16.76
N GLU A 49 29.62 17.94 -17.13
CA GLU A 49 30.44 18.41 -18.26
C GLU A 49 31.95 18.19 -17.98
N PRO A 50 32.77 17.92 -19.00
CA PRO A 50 34.21 17.77 -18.82
C PRO A 50 34.82 19.00 -18.13
N GLY A 51 35.47 18.78 -16.98
CA GLY A 51 36.08 19.85 -16.18
C GLY A 51 35.17 20.46 -15.12
N GLU A 52 33.91 20.05 -15.03
CA GLU A 52 33.02 20.48 -13.95
C GLU A 52 33.49 19.92 -12.59
N VAL A 53 33.76 20.82 -11.64
CA VAL A 53 34.18 20.44 -10.28
C VAL A 53 32.95 20.22 -9.41
N LEU A 54 32.81 18.98 -8.92
CA LEU A 54 31.77 18.60 -7.96
C LEU A 54 32.38 18.40 -6.58
N GLY A 55 31.87 19.12 -5.58
CA GLY A 55 32.25 18.93 -4.18
C GLY A 55 31.11 18.31 -3.38
N GLU A 56 31.32 17.15 -2.76
CA GLU A 56 30.30 16.54 -1.90
C GLU A 56 29.97 17.47 -0.72
N VAL A 57 28.68 17.78 -0.56
CA VAL A 57 28.15 18.65 0.51
C VAL A 57 27.48 17.81 1.59
N GLU A 58 26.67 16.84 1.19
CA GLU A 58 25.92 15.98 2.11
C GLU A 58 25.64 14.61 1.48
N ARG A 59 25.85 13.54 2.25
CA ARG A 59 25.39 12.20 1.93
C ARG A 59 24.57 11.66 3.10
N VAL A 60 23.36 11.21 2.80
CA VAL A 60 22.41 10.69 3.79
C VAL A 60 21.76 9.46 3.20
N ASP A 61 21.66 8.42 4.03
CA ASP A 61 20.97 7.19 3.65
C ASP A 61 19.46 7.41 3.54
N ILE A 62 18.82 6.57 2.74
CA ILE A 62 17.38 6.61 2.50
C ILE A 62 16.73 5.44 3.21
N LEU A 63 15.86 5.74 4.18
CA LEU A 63 15.08 4.75 4.91
C LEU A 63 13.93 4.19 4.06
N ALA A 64 13.32 5.04 3.22
CA ALA A 64 12.20 4.63 2.37
C ALA A 64 12.04 5.53 1.14
N VAL A 65 11.62 4.93 0.03
CA VAL A 65 11.15 5.63 -1.16
C VAL A 65 9.78 5.09 -1.56
N HIS A 66 8.85 5.97 -1.90
CA HIS A 66 7.53 5.60 -2.41
C HIS A 66 7.17 6.42 -3.63
N GLU A 67 6.89 5.74 -4.75
CA GLU A 67 6.36 6.36 -5.96
C GLU A 67 4.83 6.26 -5.98
N ARG A 68 4.17 7.39 -6.20
CA ARG A 68 2.70 7.51 -6.27
C ARG A 68 2.32 8.48 -7.37
N GLY A 69 2.01 7.93 -8.54
CA GLY A 69 1.74 8.72 -9.73
C GLY A 69 2.91 9.66 -10.05
N PRO A 70 2.70 10.99 -10.15
CA PRO A 70 3.76 11.96 -10.44
C PRO A 70 4.67 12.27 -9.23
N ARG A 71 4.49 11.63 -8.07
CA ARG A 71 5.27 11.96 -6.86
C ARG A 71 6.19 10.82 -6.47
N MET A 72 7.41 11.17 -6.11
CA MET A 72 8.35 10.29 -5.39
C MET A 72 8.59 10.87 -4.00
N SER A 73 8.09 10.20 -2.97
CA SER A 73 8.34 10.55 -1.58
C SER A 73 9.60 9.84 -1.08
N VAL A 74 10.47 10.58 -0.39
CA VAL A 74 11.74 10.08 0.16
C VAL A 74 11.77 10.35 1.67
N VAL A 75 12.17 9.33 2.43
CA VAL A 75 12.46 9.43 3.87
C VAL A 75 13.95 9.20 4.08
N LEU A 76 14.64 10.23 4.57
CA LEU A 76 16.08 10.20 4.83
C LEU A 76 16.38 9.74 6.26
N ASP A 77 17.53 9.10 6.47
CA ASP A 77 18.00 8.72 7.80
C ASP A 77 18.67 9.89 8.52
N ARG A 78 17.84 10.79 9.07
CA ARG A 78 18.30 11.91 9.90
C ARG A 78 17.22 12.42 10.84
N LYS A 79 17.63 13.17 11.87
CA LYS A 79 16.73 13.69 12.92
C LYS A 79 15.78 14.78 12.40
N ARG A 80 16.26 15.73 11.60
CA ARG A 80 15.50 16.87 11.06
C ARG A 80 15.49 16.82 9.54
N TYR A 81 14.50 17.48 8.93
CA TYR A 81 14.40 17.58 7.47
C TYR A 81 14.39 16.21 6.76
N LYS A 82 13.76 15.20 7.38
CA LYS A 82 13.89 13.82 6.93
C LYS A 82 12.84 13.36 5.91
N ARG A 83 11.87 14.20 5.55
CA ARG A 83 10.77 13.85 4.63
C ARG A 83 10.62 14.90 3.54
N CYS A 84 10.68 14.46 2.30
CA CYS A 84 10.44 15.29 1.12
C CYS A 84 9.74 14.52 0.00
N ASP A 85 9.15 15.27 -0.91
CA ASP A 85 8.62 14.77 -2.19
C ASP A 85 9.39 15.39 -3.34
N PHE A 86 9.56 14.63 -4.41
CA PHE A 86 9.80 15.14 -5.76
C PHE A 86 8.51 14.99 -6.56
N LEU A 87 8.02 16.09 -7.11
CA LEU A 87 6.81 16.12 -7.95
C LEU A 87 7.23 16.35 -9.40
N PHE A 88 6.98 15.34 -10.24
CA PHE A 88 7.25 15.33 -11.67
C PHE A 88 5.98 15.69 -12.43
N LEU A 89 5.99 16.79 -13.18
CA LEU A 89 4.85 17.25 -13.96
C LEU A 89 5.22 17.34 -15.43
N THR A 90 4.38 16.82 -16.30
CA THR A 90 4.46 17.05 -17.73
C THR A 90 3.51 18.18 -18.10
N LYS A 91 4.00 19.23 -18.74
CA LYS A 91 3.21 20.39 -19.18
C LYS A 91 3.28 20.54 -20.70
N PRO A 92 2.14 20.74 -21.40
CA PRO A 92 2.17 21.03 -22.81
C PRO A 92 2.79 22.42 -23.07
N TYR A 93 3.51 22.56 -24.17
CA TYR A 93 3.96 23.88 -24.61
C TYR A 93 2.77 24.68 -25.15
N LYS A 94 2.54 25.87 -24.58
CA LYS A 94 1.44 26.77 -25.03
C LYS A 94 1.54 27.16 -26.51
N ARG A 95 2.75 27.21 -27.07
CA ARG A 95 3.03 27.68 -28.43
C ARG A 95 3.43 26.57 -29.41
N ARG A 96 3.47 25.31 -28.96
CA ARG A 96 3.85 24.15 -29.78
C ARG A 96 2.91 22.98 -29.48
N PRO A 97 1.75 22.91 -30.15
CA PRO A 97 0.81 21.81 -29.99
C PRO A 97 1.50 20.46 -30.21
N GLY A 98 1.23 19.49 -29.34
CA GLY A 98 1.83 18.15 -29.40
C GLY A 98 3.18 17.99 -28.69
N GLN A 99 3.87 19.08 -28.32
CA GLN A 99 5.10 19.00 -27.52
C GLN A 99 4.82 19.27 -26.04
N SER A 100 5.60 18.64 -25.16
CA SER A 100 5.52 18.84 -23.71
C SER A 100 6.91 19.00 -23.08
N TYR A 101 6.95 19.52 -21.85
CA TYR A 101 8.16 19.66 -21.05
C TYR A 101 7.94 19.20 -19.62
N GLU A 102 9.02 18.74 -18.99
CA GLU A 102 9.03 18.31 -17.60
C GLU A 102 9.24 19.50 -16.65
N GLN A 103 8.51 19.51 -15.55
CA GLN A 103 8.79 20.35 -14.38
C GLN A 103 8.94 19.46 -13.16
N ILE A 104 10.06 19.60 -12.45
CA ILE A 104 10.33 18.86 -11.23
C ILE A 104 10.35 19.85 -10.07
N PHE A 105 9.61 19.54 -9.02
CA PHE A 105 9.63 20.32 -7.78
C PHE A 105 10.07 19.45 -6.61
N TRP A 106 11.01 19.93 -5.83
CA TRP A 106 11.38 19.36 -4.54
C TRP A 106 10.62 20.07 -3.42
N LEU A 107 9.79 19.33 -2.70
CA LEU A 107 8.89 19.82 -1.66
C LEU A 107 9.22 19.19 -0.31
N THR A 108 9.16 19.98 0.76
CA THR A 108 9.21 19.45 2.12
C THR A 108 7.82 19.16 2.66
N GLN A 109 7.74 18.30 3.68
CA GLN A 109 6.49 18.08 4.43
C GLN A 109 5.81 19.41 4.85
N ARG A 110 6.59 20.38 5.36
CA ARG A 110 6.07 21.68 5.80
C ARG A 110 5.49 22.49 4.63
N SER A 111 6.16 22.49 3.47
CA SER A 111 5.64 23.18 2.28
C SER A 111 4.32 22.57 1.79
N ILE A 112 4.23 21.23 1.79
CA ILE A 112 3.00 20.52 1.41
C ILE A 112 1.85 20.88 2.36
N GLN A 113 2.09 20.86 3.67
CA GLN A 113 1.07 21.20 4.68
C GLN A 113 0.56 22.65 4.54
N GLN A 114 1.45 23.60 4.31
CA GLN A 114 1.09 25.01 4.17
C GLN A 114 0.32 25.30 2.88
N ARG A 115 0.71 24.68 1.76
CA ARG A 115 0.07 24.90 0.46
C ARG A 115 -1.29 24.23 0.31
N ARG A 116 -1.63 23.25 1.17
CA ARG A 116 -2.90 22.50 1.16
C ARG A 116 -3.26 21.99 -0.25
N PRO A 117 -2.77 20.81 -0.66
CA PRO A 117 -3.02 20.27 -1.99
C PRO A 117 -4.50 20.32 -2.36
N ALA A 118 -4.81 20.80 -3.57
CA ALA A 118 -6.18 20.91 -4.07
C ALA A 118 -6.91 19.56 -4.07
N PHE A 119 -6.17 18.46 -4.26
CA PHE A 119 -6.68 17.09 -4.19
C PHE A 119 -6.11 16.39 -2.96
N LYS A 120 -6.99 15.78 -2.16
CA LYS A 120 -6.64 15.03 -0.95
C LYS A 120 -6.35 13.56 -1.22
N LEU A 121 -6.88 13.02 -2.32
CA LEU A 121 -6.75 11.62 -2.72
C LEU A 121 -5.99 11.52 -4.04
N VAL A 122 -5.48 10.32 -4.33
CA VAL A 122 -4.90 10.02 -5.64
C VAL A 122 -5.96 10.29 -6.71
N GLY A 123 -5.64 11.19 -7.64
CA GLY A 123 -6.55 11.55 -8.71
C GLY A 123 -6.70 10.42 -9.73
N ARG A 124 -7.89 10.30 -10.32
CA ARG A 124 -8.18 9.34 -11.39
C ARG A 124 -7.22 9.53 -12.56
N ARG A 125 -6.39 8.52 -12.87
CA ARG A 125 -5.77 8.42 -14.20
C ARG A 125 -6.88 8.13 -15.21
N GLY A 126 -6.80 8.76 -16.38
CA GLY A 126 -7.86 8.74 -17.39
C GLY A 126 -8.39 7.34 -17.69
N ASN A 127 -9.68 7.30 -18.05
CA ASN A 127 -10.55 6.18 -18.42
C ASN A 127 -9.91 4.79 -18.65
N SER A 128 -9.39 4.14 -17.62
CA SER A 128 -9.21 2.69 -17.63
C SER A 128 -10.59 2.06 -17.44
N ALA A 129 -10.98 1.19 -18.36
CA ALA A 129 -12.24 0.44 -18.29
C ALA A 129 -12.07 -0.77 -17.35
N SER A 130 -11.74 -0.51 -16.09
CA SER A 130 -11.61 -1.59 -15.11
C SER A 130 -12.97 -2.22 -14.81
N LEU A 131 -12.97 -3.55 -14.72
CA LEU A 131 -14.14 -4.40 -14.48
C LEU A 131 -13.97 -5.11 -13.13
N ILE A 132 -15.07 -5.37 -12.43
CA ILE A 132 -15.05 -6.23 -11.25
C ILE A 132 -15.48 -7.64 -11.65
N ARG A 133 -14.56 -8.60 -11.60
CA ARG A 133 -14.85 -10.02 -11.79
C ARG A 133 -15.21 -10.65 -10.44
N ILE A 134 -16.31 -11.38 -10.42
CA ILE A 134 -16.86 -12.08 -9.25
C ILE A 134 -16.67 -13.57 -9.48
N ASP A 135 -16.10 -14.29 -8.51
CA ASP A 135 -15.88 -15.73 -8.65
C ASP A 135 -17.19 -16.46 -8.96
N SER A 136 -17.13 -17.45 -9.84
CA SER A 136 -18.30 -18.22 -10.26
C SER A 136 -18.89 -19.04 -9.11
N ASN A 137 -18.08 -19.45 -8.13
CA ASN A 137 -18.53 -20.23 -6.98
C ASN A 137 -19.11 -19.37 -5.85
N GLU A 138 -18.97 -18.04 -5.93
CA GLU A 138 -19.53 -17.15 -4.93
C GLU A 138 -21.07 -17.15 -5.04
N ARG A 139 -21.71 -17.83 -4.09
CA ARG A 139 -23.16 -18.09 -4.11
C ARG A 139 -23.96 -16.82 -3.84
N TYR A 140 -23.47 -16.00 -2.93
CA TYR A 140 -24.12 -14.78 -2.48
C TYR A 140 -23.21 -13.58 -2.71
N PRO A 141 -23.01 -13.16 -3.97
CA PRO A 141 -22.05 -12.12 -4.27
C PRO A 141 -22.53 -10.76 -3.79
N TRP A 142 -21.58 -9.90 -3.43
CA TRP A 142 -21.82 -8.47 -3.30
C TRP A 142 -22.28 -7.86 -4.62
N ARG A 143 -22.88 -6.68 -4.53
CA ARG A 143 -23.31 -5.89 -5.68
C ARG A 143 -22.53 -4.59 -5.71
N PHE A 144 -22.07 -4.20 -6.89
CA PHE A 144 -21.31 -2.96 -7.09
C PHE A 144 -22.08 -2.00 -8.01
N PRO A 145 -23.07 -1.25 -7.49
CA PRO A 145 -23.82 -0.29 -8.29
C PRO A 145 -22.90 0.71 -8.98
N GLY A 146 -23.10 0.92 -10.29
CA GLY A 146 -22.31 1.87 -11.09
C GLY A 146 -20.91 1.38 -11.49
N ALA A 147 -20.52 0.16 -11.12
CA ALA A 147 -19.33 -0.51 -11.66
C ALA A 147 -19.74 -1.53 -12.72
N ALA A 148 -18.88 -1.73 -13.72
CA ALA A 148 -19.01 -2.88 -14.60
C ALA A 148 -18.64 -4.14 -13.81
N THR A 149 -19.46 -5.18 -13.89
CA THR A 149 -19.24 -6.45 -13.18
C THR A 149 -19.51 -7.63 -14.09
N GLU A 150 -18.75 -8.71 -13.94
CA GLU A 150 -19.05 -9.99 -14.56
C GLU A 150 -18.76 -11.17 -13.61
N ARG A 151 -19.33 -12.33 -13.91
CA ARG A 151 -18.98 -13.57 -13.24
C ARG A 151 -17.98 -14.37 -14.08
N GLY A 152 -17.01 -14.98 -13.43
CA GLY A 152 -16.04 -15.86 -14.08
C GLY A 152 -15.15 -16.54 -13.04
N PRO A 153 -14.38 -17.56 -13.43
CA PRO A 153 -13.43 -18.18 -12.52
C PRO A 153 -12.36 -17.17 -12.10
N LEU A 154 -11.99 -17.19 -10.82
CA LEU A 154 -10.83 -16.48 -10.31
C LEU A 154 -9.75 -17.47 -9.86
N PRO A 155 -8.46 -17.13 -10.09
CA PRO A 155 -7.36 -17.94 -9.56
C PRO A 155 -7.25 -17.87 -8.04
N ALA A 156 -7.68 -16.76 -7.42
CA ALA A 156 -7.70 -16.57 -5.97
C ALA A 156 -8.71 -15.47 -5.59
N GLY A 157 -9.28 -15.58 -4.39
CA GLY A 157 -10.25 -14.63 -3.86
C GLY A 157 -11.65 -14.77 -4.49
N ASP A 158 -12.59 -14.04 -3.92
CA ASP A 158 -13.99 -14.01 -4.38
C ASP A 158 -14.29 -12.87 -5.36
N TYR A 159 -13.46 -11.82 -5.33
CA TYR A 159 -13.61 -10.64 -6.17
C TYR A 159 -12.26 -10.16 -6.69
N ALA A 160 -12.21 -9.77 -7.97
CA ALA A 160 -11.03 -9.17 -8.56
C ALA A 160 -11.36 -7.90 -9.33
N LEU A 161 -10.51 -6.89 -9.23
CA LEU A 161 -10.50 -5.77 -10.17
C LEU A 161 -9.58 -6.13 -11.33
N VAL A 162 -10.12 -6.11 -12.55
CA VAL A 162 -9.41 -6.53 -13.76
C VAL A 162 -9.38 -5.43 -14.81
N ASP A 163 -8.31 -5.41 -15.60
CA ASP A 163 -8.14 -4.54 -16.77
C ASP A 163 -7.62 -5.40 -17.93
N GLY A 164 -8.52 -5.79 -18.83
CA GLY A 164 -8.26 -6.86 -19.80
C GLY A 164 -8.04 -8.21 -19.11
N GLU A 165 -6.88 -8.82 -19.33
CA GLU A 165 -6.47 -10.08 -18.71
C GLU A 165 -5.75 -9.89 -17.37
N ASP A 166 -5.32 -8.66 -17.06
CA ASP A 166 -4.53 -8.37 -15.87
C ASP A 166 -5.41 -8.21 -14.63
N ILE A 167 -5.06 -8.94 -13.56
CA ILE A 167 -5.66 -8.76 -12.24
C ILE A 167 -4.93 -7.64 -11.50
N LEU A 168 -5.62 -6.51 -11.31
CA LEU A 168 -5.09 -5.35 -10.61
C LEU A 168 -5.22 -5.48 -9.09
N ALA A 169 -6.31 -6.09 -8.61
CA ALA A 169 -6.52 -6.36 -7.20
C ALA A 169 -7.40 -7.59 -6.97
N VAL A 170 -7.23 -8.24 -5.83
CA VAL A 170 -8.05 -9.38 -5.37
C VAL A 170 -8.58 -9.16 -3.95
N VAL A 171 -9.76 -9.68 -3.66
CA VAL A 171 -10.38 -9.64 -2.34
C VAL A 171 -10.98 -11.01 -2.01
N GLU A 172 -10.55 -11.57 -0.90
CA GLU A 172 -11.18 -12.72 -0.25
C GLU A 172 -12.23 -12.20 0.73
N ARG A 173 -13.47 -12.69 0.61
CA ARG A 173 -14.57 -12.34 1.49
C ARG A 173 -14.72 -13.43 2.55
N LYS A 174 -14.81 -13.03 3.82
CA LYS A 174 -14.99 -13.99 4.92
C LYS A 174 -16.04 -13.52 5.90
N THR A 175 -16.97 -14.40 6.27
CA THR A 175 -17.87 -14.16 7.41
C THR A 175 -17.16 -14.52 8.71
N LEU A 176 -17.72 -14.10 9.85
CA LEU A 176 -17.24 -14.54 11.17
C LEU A 176 -17.16 -16.06 11.25
N ASP A 177 -18.27 -16.75 10.98
CA ASP A 177 -18.37 -18.20 11.10
C ASP A 177 -17.44 -18.94 10.15
N ASN A 178 -17.29 -18.46 8.91
CA ASN A 178 -16.37 -19.08 7.96
C ASN A 178 -14.92 -18.93 8.42
N LEU A 179 -14.53 -17.77 8.97
CA LEU A 179 -13.17 -17.60 9.48
C LEU A 179 -12.91 -18.49 10.71
N LEU A 180 -13.90 -18.61 11.62
CA LEU A 180 -13.81 -19.54 12.75
C LEU A 180 -13.68 -20.99 12.26
N ALA A 181 -14.43 -21.39 11.24
CA ALA A 181 -14.29 -22.71 10.64
C ALA A 181 -12.88 -22.91 10.04
N ASP A 182 -12.35 -21.91 9.32
CA ASP A 182 -11.02 -21.96 8.72
C ASP A 182 -9.90 -22.10 9.77
N PHE A 183 -10.07 -21.57 11.00
CA PHE A 183 -9.13 -21.81 12.10
C PHE A 183 -8.98 -23.30 12.45
N GLY A 184 -9.98 -24.13 12.16
CA GLY A 184 -9.90 -25.58 12.38
C GLY A 184 -8.86 -26.26 11.47
N ALA A 185 -8.49 -25.60 10.38
CA ALA A 185 -7.48 -26.04 9.43
C ALA A 185 -6.48 -24.91 9.15
N MET A 186 -5.90 -24.30 10.20
CA MET A 186 -4.93 -23.20 10.10
C MET A 186 -3.87 -23.40 9.00
N PRO A 187 -3.23 -24.59 8.83
CA PRO A 187 -2.26 -24.78 7.75
C PRO A 187 -2.84 -24.56 6.33
N VAL A 188 -4.09 -24.98 6.09
CA VAL A 188 -4.78 -24.77 4.82
C VAL A 188 -5.13 -23.30 4.65
N LEU A 189 -5.63 -22.66 5.71
CA LEU A 189 -5.88 -21.22 5.70
C LEU A 189 -4.60 -20.44 5.34
N HIS A 190 -3.45 -20.81 5.91
CA HIS A 190 -2.18 -20.17 5.56
C HIS A 190 -1.81 -20.36 4.08
N GLN A 191 -2.08 -21.51 3.47
CA GLN A 191 -1.84 -21.72 2.03
C GLN A 191 -2.72 -20.80 1.18
N THR A 192 -4.02 -20.74 1.46
CA THR A 192 -4.97 -19.86 0.74
C THR A 192 -4.59 -18.39 0.89
N LEU A 193 -4.20 -17.96 2.10
CA LEU A 193 -3.78 -16.58 2.34
C LEU A 193 -2.44 -16.24 1.68
N ALA A 194 -1.51 -17.20 1.57
CA ALA A 194 -0.26 -17.02 0.83
C ALA A 194 -0.53 -16.83 -0.67
N GLU A 195 -1.44 -17.62 -1.25
CA GLU A 195 -1.86 -17.46 -2.64
C GLU A 195 -2.50 -16.09 -2.88
N LEU A 196 -3.42 -15.66 -2.01
CA LEU A 196 -4.02 -14.33 -2.05
C LEU A 196 -2.96 -13.21 -1.95
N ALA A 197 -1.96 -13.39 -1.08
CA ALA A 197 -0.90 -12.42 -0.85
C ALA A 197 0.12 -12.31 -2.01
N SER A 198 0.06 -13.21 -2.99
CA SER A 198 0.91 -13.16 -4.19
C SER A 198 0.56 -12.01 -5.14
N TYR A 199 -0.65 -11.45 -5.03
CA TYR A 199 -1.11 -10.32 -5.85
C TYR A 199 -0.65 -8.97 -5.26
N THR A 200 -0.37 -7.96 -6.08
CA THR A 200 0.11 -6.64 -5.61
C THR A 200 -0.86 -5.95 -4.64
N HIS A 201 -2.15 -5.93 -5.02
CA HIS A 201 -3.22 -5.36 -4.23
C HIS A 201 -4.17 -6.48 -3.82
N HIS A 202 -4.14 -6.84 -2.55
CA HIS A 202 -4.92 -7.94 -2.01
C HIS A 202 -5.46 -7.59 -0.64
N ALA A 203 -6.62 -8.15 -0.28
CA ALA A 203 -7.18 -8.03 1.06
C ALA A 203 -8.04 -9.24 1.45
N LEU A 204 -7.95 -9.64 2.71
CA LEU A 204 -8.92 -10.49 3.40
C LEU A 204 -9.94 -9.56 4.09
N VAL A 205 -11.18 -9.54 3.61
CA VAL A 205 -12.23 -8.67 4.13
C VAL A 205 -13.21 -9.50 4.95
N ILE A 206 -13.24 -9.22 6.24
CA ILE A 206 -14.01 -9.97 7.23
C ILE A 206 -15.30 -9.20 7.55
N GLU A 207 -16.45 -9.83 7.39
CA GLU A 207 -17.78 -9.27 7.67
C GLU A 207 -18.13 -9.32 9.17
N ALA A 208 -17.16 -9.03 10.04
CA ALA A 208 -17.34 -8.87 11.48
C ALA A 208 -16.30 -7.89 12.05
N PRO A 209 -16.66 -7.09 13.08
CA PRO A 209 -15.69 -6.27 13.79
C PRO A 209 -14.75 -7.17 14.60
N TYR A 210 -13.50 -6.72 14.81
CA TYR A 210 -12.51 -7.49 15.58
C TYR A 210 -13.01 -7.84 17.01
N ALA A 211 -13.81 -6.95 17.61
CA ALA A 211 -14.42 -7.17 18.93
C ALA A 211 -15.26 -8.45 19.03
N ASP A 212 -15.82 -8.92 17.90
CA ASP A 212 -16.61 -10.15 17.89
C ASP A 212 -15.75 -11.39 18.14
N PHE A 213 -14.50 -11.38 17.69
CA PHE A 213 -13.52 -12.44 17.95
C PHE A 213 -13.05 -12.47 19.41
N LEU A 214 -13.28 -11.39 20.15
CA LEU A 214 -12.97 -11.28 21.58
C LEU A 214 -14.17 -11.60 22.48
N ASN A 215 -15.34 -11.85 21.89
CA ASN A 215 -16.57 -12.13 22.61
C ASN A 215 -16.84 -13.63 22.64
N SER A 216 -16.66 -14.26 23.81
CA SER A 216 -16.90 -15.70 24.01
C SER A 216 -18.32 -16.15 23.64
N LYS A 217 -19.31 -15.25 23.64
CA LYS A 217 -20.68 -15.53 23.20
C LYS A 217 -20.85 -15.60 21.68
N LYS A 218 -19.84 -15.17 20.91
CA LYS A 218 -19.84 -15.19 19.44
C LYS A 218 -18.86 -16.23 18.87
N VAL A 219 -17.77 -16.53 19.58
CA VAL A 219 -16.75 -17.49 19.13
C VAL A 219 -16.99 -18.91 19.63
N HIS A 220 -18.17 -19.48 19.41
CA HIS A 220 -18.65 -20.71 20.08
C HIS A 220 -17.71 -21.94 20.07
N HIS A 221 -16.82 -22.06 19.09
CA HIS A 221 -15.89 -23.19 18.93
C HIS A 221 -14.50 -22.97 19.55
N TYR A 222 -14.17 -21.74 19.91
CA TYR A 222 -12.83 -21.35 20.37
C TYR A 222 -12.91 -20.41 21.57
N THR A 223 -11.79 -20.26 22.27
CA THR A 223 -11.69 -19.17 23.24
C THR A 223 -11.39 -17.85 22.52
N ALA A 224 -11.84 -16.74 23.09
CA ALA A 224 -11.47 -15.40 22.62
C ALA A 224 -9.94 -15.21 22.55
N SER A 225 -9.22 -15.78 23.52
CA SER A 225 -7.76 -15.85 23.58
C SER A 225 -7.16 -16.54 22.35
N PHE A 226 -7.69 -17.72 21.98
CA PHE A 226 -7.25 -18.43 20.79
C PHE A 226 -7.52 -17.63 19.52
N CYS A 227 -8.74 -17.08 19.34
CA CYS A 227 -9.06 -16.28 18.16
C CYS A 227 -8.15 -15.05 18.02
N ALA A 228 -7.86 -14.35 19.12
CA ALA A 228 -6.93 -13.22 19.11
C ALA A 228 -5.53 -13.65 18.66
N ARG A 229 -5.04 -14.79 19.14
CA ARG A 229 -3.73 -15.36 18.74
C ARG A 229 -3.70 -15.79 17.28
N ALA A 230 -4.72 -16.51 16.81
CA ALA A 230 -4.81 -16.96 15.42
C ALA A 230 -4.81 -15.78 14.44
N ILE A 231 -5.56 -14.72 14.75
CA ILE A 231 -5.58 -13.49 13.92
C ILE A 231 -4.21 -12.80 13.92
N ALA A 232 -3.55 -12.71 15.08
CA ALA A 232 -2.21 -12.13 15.18
C ALA A 232 -1.19 -12.94 14.38
N GLU A 233 -1.26 -14.27 14.47
CA GLU A 233 -0.42 -15.20 13.72
C GLU A 233 -0.59 -15.02 12.20
N ILE A 234 -1.84 -14.94 11.71
CA ILE A 234 -2.12 -14.67 10.29
C ILE A 234 -1.40 -13.40 9.81
N GLN A 235 -1.47 -12.31 10.58
CA GLN A 235 -0.83 -11.05 10.18
C GLN A 235 0.70 -11.08 10.25
N VAL A 236 1.27 -11.85 11.18
CA VAL A 236 2.73 -11.99 11.32
C VAL A 236 3.30 -12.91 10.24
N VAL A 237 2.62 -14.03 9.97
CA VAL A 237 3.04 -15.01 8.95
C VAL A 237 2.85 -14.44 7.53
N HIS A 238 1.82 -13.63 7.33
CA HIS A 238 1.53 -12.98 6.04
C HIS A 238 1.66 -11.44 6.15
N PRO A 239 2.88 -10.89 6.27
CA PRO A 239 3.08 -9.48 6.61
C PRO A 239 2.60 -8.48 5.54
N SER A 240 2.42 -8.92 4.29
CA SER A 240 1.84 -8.09 3.22
C SER A 240 0.30 -8.13 3.19
N LEU A 241 -0.31 -9.12 3.85
CA LEU A 241 -1.76 -9.36 3.84
C LEU A 241 -2.50 -8.24 4.55
N ARG A 242 -3.42 -7.60 3.81
CA ARG A 242 -4.34 -6.62 4.39
C ARG A 242 -5.53 -7.36 4.96
N VAL A 243 -5.57 -7.50 6.28
CA VAL A 243 -6.74 -8.03 6.99
C VAL A 243 -7.62 -6.86 7.43
N VAL A 244 -8.88 -6.85 6.99
CA VAL A 244 -9.81 -5.76 7.25
C VAL A 244 -11.04 -6.29 7.95
N PHE A 245 -11.25 -5.84 9.18
CA PHE A 245 -12.44 -6.13 9.97
C PHE A 245 -13.51 -5.08 9.68
N CYS A 246 -14.59 -5.50 9.03
CA CYS A 246 -15.75 -4.67 8.71
C CYS A 246 -16.92 -5.07 9.59
N GLU A 247 -17.83 -4.16 9.90
CA GLU A 247 -18.94 -4.46 10.82
C GLU A 247 -19.88 -5.56 10.29
N ASN A 248 -20.17 -5.55 9.00
CA ASN A 248 -21.11 -6.45 8.36
C ASN A 248 -20.90 -6.46 6.84
N ARG A 249 -21.68 -7.31 6.15
CA ARG A 249 -21.68 -7.45 4.69
C ARG A 249 -21.78 -6.13 3.91
N LYS A 250 -22.62 -5.18 4.34
CA LYS A 250 -22.80 -3.92 3.61
C LYS A 250 -21.54 -3.05 3.70
N VAL A 251 -20.96 -2.96 4.89
CA VAL A 251 -19.72 -2.21 5.14
C VAL A 251 -18.55 -2.84 4.39
N ALA A 252 -18.45 -4.17 4.40
CA ALA A 252 -17.43 -4.91 3.67
C ALA A 252 -17.49 -4.66 2.15
N ASN A 253 -18.69 -4.71 1.56
CA ASN A 253 -18.89 -4.38 0.15
C ASN A 253 -18.46 -2.94 -0.18
N GLU A 254 -18.87 -1.97 0.64
CA GLU A 254 -18.52 -0.56 0.41
C GLU A 254 -17.02 -0.30 0.56
N TRP A 255 -16.37 -0.95 1.53
CA TRP A 255 -14.91 -0.92 1.66
C TRP A 255 -14.23 -1.46 0.40
N THR A 256 -14.67 -2.62 -0.09
CA THR A 256 -14.13 -3.25 -1.31
C THR A 256 -14.30 -2.36 -2.54
N ARG A 257 -15.46 -1.71 -2.68
CA ARG A 257 -15.73 -0.73 -3.75
C ARG A 257 -14.72 0.42 -3.74
N HIS A 258 -14.43 0.96 -2.56
CA HIS A 258 -13.43 2.04 -2.41
C HIS A 258 -12.00 1.56 -2.61
N PHE A 259 -11.67 0.36 -2.16
CA PHE A 259 -10.37 -0.27 -2.39
C PHE A 259 -10.09 -0.43 -3.89
N PHE A 260 -11.03 -1.02 -4.64
CA PHE A 260 -10.92 -1.15 -6.09
C PHE A 260 -10.85 0.21 -6.80
N SER A 261 -11.66 1.19 -6.37
CA SER A 261 -11.58 2.54 -6.92
C SER A 261 -10.19 3.18 -6.70
N ALA A 262 -9.60 3.01 -5.52
CA ALA A 262 -8.26 3.51 -5.23
C ALA A 262 -7.18 2.84 -6.08
N VAL A 263 -7.26 1.51 -6.27
CA VAL A 263 -6.34 0.76 -7.13
C VAL A 263 -6.46 1.21 -8.59
N SER A 264 -7.68 1.32 -9.13
CA SER A 264 -7.92 1.82 -10.48
C SER A 264 -7.33 3.23 -10.67
N ASN A 265 -7.46 4.11 -9.67
CA ASN A 265 -6.93 5.48 -9.73
C ASN A 265 -5.39 5.55 -9.70
N LEU A 266 -4.70 4.62 -9.05
CA LEU A 266 -3.23 4.56 -9.08
C LEU A 266 -2.72 4.31 -10.50
N GLY A 267 -3.51 3.61 -11.34
CA GLY A 267 -3.09 3.09 -12.64
C GLY A 267 -1.94 2.10 -12.51
N ARG A 268 -1.46 1.52 -13.62
CA ARG A 268 -0.21 0.75 -13.59
C ARG A 268 0.86 1.62 -12.92
N GLY A 269 1.47 1.10 -11.86
CA GLY A 269 2.68 1.70 -11.30
C GLY A 269 3.61 1.94 -12.47
N ALA A 270 3.98 3.19 -12.71
CA ALA A 270 4.95 3.48 -13.75
C ALA A 270 6.22 2.73 -13.33
N SER A 271 6.59 1.71 -14.10
CA SER A 271 8.00 1.43 -14.33
C SER A 271 8.68 2.79 -14.49
N GLY A 272 9.70 3.05 -13.66
CA GLY A 272 10.30 4.38 -13.50
C GLY A 272 10.71 5.04 -14.82
N PRO A 273 11.06 6.34 -14.81
CA PRO A 273 11.45 7.05 -16.01
C PRO A 273 12.77 6.47 -16.54
N GLY A 274 12.69 5.63 -17.57
CA GLY A 274 13.82 4.98 -18.21
C GLY A 274 13.41 3.78 -19.05
N GLY A 275 12.77 4.03 -20.19
CA GLY A 275 12.38 2.97 -21.13
C GLY A 275 11.97 3.59 -22.47
N GLU A 276 12.94 4.14 -23.20
CA GLU A 276 12.77 4.40 -24.63
C GLU A 276 12.68 3.08 -25.40
N GLY A 277 11.90 3.13 -26.48
CA GLY A 277 11.46 1.96 -27.24
C GLY A 277 12.58 1.18 -27.92
N GLY A 278 12.44 -0.14 -27.88
CA GLY A 278 13.14 -1.07 -28.76
C GLY A 278 12.11 -2.04 -29.35
N THR A 279 11.80 -1.86 -30.63
CA THR A 279 11.02 -2.78 -31.45
C THR A 279 11.77 -4.11 -31.62
N GLY A 280 11.12 -5.24 -31.33
CA GLY A 280 11.58 -6.57 -31.73
C GLY A 280 11.16 -7.67 -30.76
N GLY A 281 10.14 -8.45 -31.13
CA GLY A 281 9.96 -9.80 -30.58
C GLY A 281 11.13 -10.71 -31.01
N PRO A 282 11.37 -11.83 -30.30
CA PRO A 282 10.44 -12.95 -30.39
C PRO A 282 10.13 -13.67 -29.08
N GLU A 283 9.01 -14.40 -29.14
CA GLU A 283 8.66 -15.66 -28.46
C GLU A 283 9.30 -16.05 -27.12
N GLY A 284 8.41 -16.24 -26.12
CA GLY A 284 8.31 -17.53 -25.44
C GLY A 284 9.37 -17.85 -24.39
N GLN A 285 9.27 -17.25 -23.20
CA GLN A 285 9.67 -17.97 -21.99
C GLN A 285 8.95 -17.46 -20.76
N GLN A 286 8.08 -18.32 -20.21
CA GLN A 286 7.44 -18.16 -18.90
C GLN A 286 8.53 -18.12 -17.82
N GLY A 287 8.91 -16.91 -17.40
CA GLY A 287 9.80 -16.70 -16.27
C GLY A 287 9.08 -17.01 -14.96
N LYS A 288 9.37 -18.20 -14.41
CA LYS A 288 9.00 -18.59 -13.04
C LYS A 288 9.46 -17.51 -12.06
N ILE A 289 8.51 -16.83 -11.41
CA ILE A 289 8.81 -16.05 -10.21
C ILE A 289 9.01 -17.06 -9.09
N GLN A 290 10.28 -17.32 -8.76
CA GLN A 290 10.63 -18.17 -7.63
C GLN A 290 10.48 -17.34 -6.35
N ALA A 291 9.28 -17.38 -5.78
CA ALA A 291 9.06 -16.90 -4.42
C ALA A 291 9.90 -17.77 -3.46
N LYS A 292 10.98 -17.21 -2.91
CA LYS A 292 11.62 -17.77 -1.73
C LYS A 292 10.65 -17.60 -0.56
N CYS A 293 9.85 -18.64 -0.33
CA CYS A 293 9.10 -18.81 0.90
C CYS A 293 10.08 -19.37 1.94
N ASP A 294 10.57 -18.52 2.84
CA ASP A 294 11.32 -18.97 4.01
C ASP A 294 10.32 -19.64 4.97
N TYR A 295 10.05 -20.91 4.73
CA TYR A 295 9.21 -21.77 5.56
C TYR A 295 9.89 -21.95 6.93
N VAL A 296 9.30 -21.38 7.99
CA VAL A 296 9.71 -21.64 9.37
C VAL A 296 8.97 -22.91 9.83
N PRO A 297 9.68 -24.00 10.20
CA PRO A 297 9.03 -25.24 10.58
C PRO A 297 8.22 -25.08 11.88
N TRP A 298 6.96 -25.52 11.82
CA TRP A 298 6.05 -25.58 12.96
C TRP A 298 6.37 -26.76 13.87
N GLY A 299 6.56 -26.49 15.15
CA GLY A 299 6.48 -27.49 16.19
C GLY A 299 7.33 -27.19 17.42
N GLN A 300 6.77 -26.49 18.41
CA GLN A 300 6.93 -26.82 19.84
C GLN A 300 5.69 -26.32 20.60
N SER A 301 5.05 -27.21 21.35
CA SER A 301 3.90 -26.91 22.21
C SER A 301 4.36 -26.10 23.41
N TRP A 302 3.80 -24.90 23.60
CA TRP A 302 3.97 -24.12 24.82
C TRP A 302 2.65 -24.11 25.59
N SER A 303 2.64 -24.72 26.77
CA SER A 303 1.57 -24.59 27.74
C SER A 303 1.70 -23.24 28.44
N VAL A 304 0.80 -22.31 28.13
CA VAL A 304 0.70 -21.01 28.79
C VAL A 304 -0.59 -20.98 29.60
N ARG A 305 -0.47 -20.72 30.91
CA ARG A 305 -1.63 -20.48 31.77
C ARG A 305 -2.28 -19.15 31.37
N GLU A 306 -3.54 -19.18 30.97
CA GLU A 306 -4.31 -18.01 30.58
C GLU A 306 -4.64 -17.15 31.82
N ALA A 307 -4.32 -15.86 31.77
CA ALA A 307 -4.86 -14.87 32.70
C ALA A 307 -6.07 -14.20 32.03
N PRO A 308 -7.20 -14.00 32.72
CA PRO A 308 -8.34 -13.28 32.17
C PRO A 308 -7.95 -11.83 31.85
N ILE A 309 -8.31 -11.36 30.65
CA ILE A 309 -8.22 -9.96 30.27
C ILE A 309 -9.48 -9.27 30.80
N GLU A 310 -9.36 -8.52 31.90
CA GLU A 310 -10.42 -7.63 32.36
C GLU A 310 -10.39 -6.31 31.58
N TRP A 311 -11.53 -5.98 30.98
CA TRP A 311 -11.75 -4.71 30.30
C TRP A 311 -12.40 -3.70 31.27
N PRO A 312 -11.90 -2.45 31.37
CA PRO A 312 -12.55 -1.45 32.20
C PRO A 312 -13.87 -1.02 31.55
N GLY A 313 -15.01 -1.40 32.14
CA GLY A 313 -16.31 -0.85 31.70
C GLY A 313 -17.59 -1.62 31.98
N SER A 314 -17.59 -2.78 32.65
CA SER A 314 -18.86 -3.44 33.05
C SER A 314 -19.20 -3.15 34.51
N SER A 315 -19.78 -1.97 34.79
CA SER A 315 -20.43 -1.71 36.07
C SER A 315 -21.73 -2.51 36.16
N THR A 316 -21.69 -3.65 36.84
CA THR A 316 -22.88 -4.32 37.35
C THR A 316 -23.34 -3.61 38.62
N SER A 317 -24.40 -2.81 38.52
CA SER A 317 -25.10 -2.25 39.67
C SER A 317 -25.86 -3.37 40.40
N GLY A 318 -25.24 -3.97 41.41
CA GLY A 318 -25.93 -4.81 42.38
C GLY A 318 -26.72 -3.95 43.35
N LYS A 319 -28.06 -4.01 43.30
CA LYS A 319 -28.93 -3.48 44.35
C LYS A 319 -28.78 -4.37 45.59
N GLN A 320 -28.28 -3.78 46.67
CA GLN A 320 -28.34 -4.37 48.01
C GLN A 320 -29.68 -4.01 48.63
N ALA A 321 -30.48 -5.03 48.97
CA ALA A 321 -31.72 -4.87 49.71
C ALA A 321 -31.40 -5.05 51.20
N ASP A 322 -31.56 -4.00 51.98
CA ASP A 322 -31.55 -4.06 53.44
C ASP A 322 -32.96 -4.39 53.93
N SER A 323 -33.06 -5.55 54.60
CA SER A 323 -34.21 -5.94 55.40
C SER A 323 -34.04 -5.37 56.81
N ILE A 324 -34.94 -4.47 57.21
CA ILE A 324 -35.17 -4.10 58.61
C ILE A 324 -36.60 -4.51 58.95
N CYS A 325 -36.77 -5.47 59.86
CA CYS A 325 -37.91 -5.66 60.76
C CYS A 325 -37.60 -6.84 61.70
N GLY A 326 -37.64 -6.61 63.01
CA GLY A 326 -37.61 -7.64 64.06
C GLY A 326 -36.53 -7.43 65.10
#